data_AF-A0A8T6VHL5-F1
#
_entry.id   AF-A0A8T6VHL5-F1
#
_cell.length_a   1.000
_cell.length_b   1.000
_cell.length_c   1.000
_cell.angle_alpha   90.00
_cell.angle_beta   90.00
_cell.angle_gamma   90.00
#
_symmetry.space_group_name_H-M   'P 1'
#
loop_
_entity.id
_entity.type
_entity.pdbx_description
1 polymer ?
#
loop_
_entity_poly.entity_id
_entity_poly.type
_entity_poly.pdbx_seq_one_letter_code
_entity_poly.pdbx_strand_id
1 'polypeptide(L)'
;MLSSVDSSVFVRIWRIAVVAFSSGTIVMALEIAGSRLLTPIFGSSTYTWGILIGIILSGLTIGYHIGGRIADSNPSFQKLCSVVFSTGIFILFVP
;
A
#
# COMPACT_ATOMS: atom_id res chain seq x y z
N MET A 1 -1.98 -31.67 19.09
CA MET A 1 -0.90 -30.66 19.22
C MET A 1 -0.46 -30.08 17.87
N LEU A 2 -0.54 -30.81 16.74
CA LEU A 2 -0.25 -30.26 15.41
C LEU A 2 -1.41 -29.44 14.78
N SER A 3 -2.66 -29.60 15.23
CA SER A 3 -3.83 -28.89 14.67
C SER A 3 -4.05 -27.45 15.18
N SER A 4 -3.46 -27.07 16.32
CA SER A 4 -3.57 -25.72 16.88
C SER A 4 -2.53 -24.74 16.31
N VAL A 5 -1.42 -25.25 15.77
CA VAL A 5 -0.40 -24.45 15.10
C VAL A 5 -0.86 -24.08 13.69
N ASP A 6 -1.50 -25.01 12.98
CA ASP A 6 -2.02 -24.78 11.63
C ASP A 6 -3.09 -23.67 11.60
N SER A 7 -4.05 -23.70 12.53
CA SER A 7 -5.11 -22.69 12.61
C SER A 7 -4.59 -21.30 12.99
N SER A 8 -3.60 -21.19 13.89
CA SER A 8 -3.03 -19.90 14.29
C SER A 8 -2.12 -19.29 13.21
N VAL A 9 -1.38 -20.12 12.47
CA VAL A 9 -0.58 -19.69 11.32
C VAL A 9 -1.48 -19.29 10.15
N PHE A 10 -2.52 -20.08 9.87
CA PHE A 10 -3.52 -19.77 8.85
C PHE A 10 -4.20 -18.42 9.11
N VAL A 11 -4.62 -18.15 10.35
CA VAL A 11 -5.22 -16.86 10.72
C VAL A 11 -4.22 -15.70 10.59
N ARG A 12 -2.94 -15.89 10.94
CA ARG A 12 -1.92 -14.85 10.72
C ARG A 12 -1.72 -14.55 9.24
N ILE A 13 -1.55 -15.58 8.41
CA ILE A 13 -1.36 -15.42 6.96
C ILE A 13 -2.56 -14.71 6.35
N TRP A 14 -3.78 -15.13 6.69
CA TRP A 14 -5.00 -14.48 6.22
C TRP A 14 -5.07 -12.99 6.59
N ARG A 15 -4.70 -12.64 7.83
CA ARG A 15 -4.69 -11.22 8.27
C ARG A 15 -3.70 -10.39 7.47
N ILE A 16 -2.49 -10.89 7.24
CA ILE A 16 -1.46 -10.17 6.47
C ILE A 16 -1.87 -10.08 4.99
N ALA A 17 -2.48 -11.13 4.44
CA ALA A 17 -2.97 -11.16 3.07
C ALA A 17 -4.09 -10.12 2.85
N VAL A 18 -5.04 -9.99 3.78
CA VAL A 18 -6.09 -8.95 3.71
C VAL A 18 -5.49 -7.54 3.72
N VAL A 19 -4.50 -7.30 4.59
CA VAL A 19 -3.82 -5.99 4.64
C VAL A 19 -3.06 -5.72 3.32
N ALA A 20 -2.29 -6.69 2.83
CA ALA A 20 -1.57 -6.56 1.57
C ALA A 20 -2.51 -6.32 0.39
N PHE A 21 -3.62 -7.07 0.32
CA PHE A 21 -4.65 -6.90 -0.70
C PHE A 21 -5.25 -5.50 -0.66
N SER A 22 -5.65 -5.03 0.53
CA SER A 22 -6.20 -3.68 0.70
C SER A 22 -5.22 -2.58 0.27
N SER A 23 -3.92 -2.72 0.59
CA SER A 23 -2.91 -1.76 0.13
C SER A 23 -2.77 -1.73 -1.40
N GLY A 24 -2.82 -2.90 -2.05
CA GLY A 24 -2.80 -2.98 -3.51
C GLY A 24 -4.04 -2.34 -4.14
N THR A 25 -5.23 -2.59 -3.57
CA THR A 25 -6.48 -1.95 -4.02
C THR A 25 -6.40 -0.43 -3.92
N ILE A 26 -5.87 0.10 -2.83
CA ILE A 26 -5.71 1.55 -2.62
C ILE A 26 -4.74 2.14 -3.65
N VAL A 27 -3.59 1.50 -3.89
CA VAL A 27 -2.60 1.96 -4.87
C VAL A 27 -3.20 2.00 -6.28
N MET A 28 -3.92 0.95 -6.68
CA MET A 28 -4.58 0.89 -7.97
C MET A 28 -5.69 1.95 -8.10
N ALA A 29 -6.47 2.16 -7.03
CA ALA A 29 -7.48 3.21 -6.99
C ALA A 29 -6.84 4.61 -7.13
N LEU A 30 -5.71 4.87 -6.48
CA LEU A 30 -4.94 6.11 -6.61
C LEU A 30 -4.40 6.30 -8.03
N GLU A 31 -3.93 5.24 -8.69
CA GLU A 31 -3.51 5.30 -10.09
C GLU A 31 -4.67 5.71 -11.00
N ILE A 32 -5.83 5.08 -10.85
CA ILE A 32 -7.02 5.40 -11.66
C ILE A 32 -7.50 6.83 -11.35
N ALA A 33 -7.56 7.23 -10.08
CA ALA A 33 -7.96 8.58 -9.68
C ALA A 33 -6.97 9.64 -10.20
N GLY A 34 -5.66 9.38 -10.09
CA GLY A 34 -4.61 10.22 -10.66
C GLY A 34 -4.77 10.40 -12.16
N SER A 35 -4.97 9.31 -12.91
CA SER A 35 -5.20 9.37 -14.35
C SER A 35 -6.39 10.27 -14.73
N ARG A 36 -7.45 10.27 -13.92
CA ARG A 36 -8.65 11.09 -14.10
C ARG A 36 -8.41 12.57 -13.78
N LEU A 37 -7.61 12.88 -12.76
CA LEU A 37 -7.19 14.25 -12.41
C LEU A 37 -6.26 14.86 -13.47
N LEU A 38 -5.40 14.04 -14.08
CA LEU A 38 -4.47 14.47 -15.13
C LEU A 38 -5.14 14.61 -16.51
N THR A 39 -6.25 13.89 -16.76
CA THR A 39 -7.01 13.93 -18.02
C THR A 39 -7.36 15.35 -18.51
N PRO A 40 -7.92 16.26 -17.70
CA PRO A 40 -8.29 17.60 -18.16
C PRO A 40 -7.10 18.51 -18.49
N ILE A 41 -5.91 18.26 -17.91
CA ILE A 41 -4.75 19.16 -18.04
C ILE A 41 -3.76 18.68 -19.11
N PHE A 42 -3.58 17.36 -19.24
CA PHE A 42 -2.55 16.76 -20.11
C PHE A 42 -3.11 15.87 -21.23
N GLY A 43 -4.40 15.56 -21.22
CA GLY A 43 -5.03 14.64 -22.16
C GLY A 43 -4.66 13.16 -21.91
N SER A 44 -5.44 12.26 -22.50
CA SER A 44 -5.34 10.80 -22.36
C SER A 44 -4.18 10.20 -23.17
N SER A 45 -2.96 10.71 -23.01
CA SER A 45 -1.78 10.19 -23.69
C SER A 45 -1.14 9.03 -22.93
N THR A 46 -0.62 8.03 -23.64
CA THR A 46 0.18 6.92 -23.06
C THR A 46 1.40 7.43 -22.30
N TYR A 47 1.90 8.62 -22.65
CA TYR A 47 3.00 9.27 -21.94
C TYR A 47 2.60 9.68 -20.50
N THR A 48 1.38 10.23 -20.32
CA THR A 48 0.85 10.61 -19.01
C THR A 48 0.69 9.40 -18.10
N TRP A 49 0.20 8.29 -18.64
CA TRP A 49 0.04 7.03 -17.90
C TRP A 49 1.40 6.45 -17.49
N GLY A 50 2.40 6.47 -18.39
CA GLY A 50 3.76 6.03 -18.09
C GLY A 50 4.43 6.84 -16.97
N ILE A 51 4.29 8.17 -17.00
CA ILE A 51 4.82 9.05 -15.92
C ILE A 51 4.09 8.77 -14.60
N LEU A 52 2.77 8.59 -14.63
CA LEU A 52 1.99 8.30 -13.42
C LEU A 52 2.45 7.01 -12.75
N ILE A 53 2.59 5.93 -13.51
CA ILE A 53 3.13 4.65 -13.00
C ILE A 53 4.55 4.87 -12.48
N GLY A 54 5.39 5.62 -13.19
CA GLY A 54 6.75 5.93 -12.75
C GLY A 54 6.78 6.63 -11.38
N ILE A 55 5.88 7.58 -11.15
CA ILE A 55 5.75 8.29 -9.87
C ILE A 55 5.26 7.33 -8.77
N ILE A 56 4.23 6.51 -9.05
CA ILE A 56 3.70 5.55 -8.07
C ILE A 56 4.77 4.51 -7.70
N LEU A 57 5.47 3.94 -8.67
CA LEU A 57 6.55 2.99 -8.43
C LEU A 57 7.69 3.64 -7.65
N SER A 58 8.09 4.85 -7.99
CA SER A 58 9.13 5.59 -7.26
C SER A 58 8.73 5.80 -5.80
N GLY A 59 7.49 6.21 -5.55
CA GLY A 59 6.94 6.36 -4.21
C GLY A 59 6.89 5.04 -3.43
N LEU A 60 6.46 3.95 -4.08
CA LEU A 60 6.44 2.60 -3.50
C LEU A 60 7.84 2.11 -3.13
N THR A 61 8.83 2.31 -4.01
CA THR A 61 10.22 1.92 -3.73
C THR A 61 10.75 2.63 -2.48
N ILE A 62 10.56 3.96 -2.38
CA ILE A 62 10.99 4.73 -1.22
C ILE A 62 10.23 4.26 0.04
N GLY A 63 8.93 4.05 -0.07
CA GLY A 63 8.08 3.57 1.01
C GLY A 63 8.47 2.18 1.52
N TYR A 64 8.74 1.23 0.63
CA TYR A 64 9.17 -0.12 0.99
C TYR A 64 10.58 -0.15 1.54
N HIS A 65 11.48 0.69 1.04
CA HIS A 65 12.85 0.77 1.58
C HIS A 65 12.85 1.27 3.02
N ILE A 66 12.11 2.35 3.31
CA ILE A 66 11.99 2.90 4.67
C ILE A 66 11.15 1.98 5.56
N GLY A 67 10.02 1.49 5.05
CA GLY A 67 9.11 0.59 5.77
C GLY A 67 9.75 -0.75 6.12
N GLY A 68 10.50 -1.35 5.19
CA GLY A 68 11.27 -2.58 5.40
C GLY A 68 12.36 -2.39 6.46
N ARG A 69 13.12 -1.29 6.39
CA ARG A 69 14.14 -0.97 7.40
C ARG A 69 13.56 -0.78 8.80
N ILE A 70 12.37 -0.18 8.91
CA ILE A 70 11.66 -0.02 10.19
C ILE A 70 11.10 -1.36 10.69
N ALA A 71 10.63 -2.22 9.78
CA ALA A 71 10.10 -3.54 10.10
C ALA A 71 11.19 -4.49 10.61
N ASP A 72 12.37 -4.48 9.99
CA ASP A 72 13.51 -5.33 10.38
C ASP A 72 14.07 -4.96 11.77
N SER A 73 13.95 -3.71 12.18
CA SER A 73 14.48 -3.26 13.47
C SER A 73 13.63 -3.69 14.67
N ASN A 74 12.33 -3.98 14.50
CA ASN A 74 11.50 -4.53 15.58
C ASN A 74 10.17 -5.10 15.01
N PRO A 75 10.04 -6.42 14.78
CA PRO A 75 8.85 -7.03 14.20
C PRO A 75 7.69 -7.03 15.22
N SER A 76 6.98 -5.90 15.30
CA SER A 76 5.85 -5.66 16.21
C SER A 76 4.58 -5.35 15.43
N PHE A 77 3.50 -6.08 15.75
CA PHE A 77 2.17 -5.89 15.16
C PHE A 77 1.60 -4.47 15.42
N GLN A 78 2.03 -3.82 16.51
CA GLN A 78 1.61 -2.45 16.85
C GLN A 78 2.18 -1.41 15.89
N LYS A 79 3.43 -1.56 15.44
CA LYS A 79 4.01 -0.64 14.43
C LYS A 79 3.30 -0.77 13.09
N LEU A 80 2.95 -1.99 12.71
CA LEU A 80 2.20 -2.26 11.49
C LEU A 80 0.82 -1.59 11.52
N CYS A 81 0.09 -1.69 12.65
CA CYS A 81 -1.16 -0.95 12.85
C CYS A 81 -0.95 0.57 12.84
N SER A 82 0.10 1.09 13.48
CA SER A 82 0.38 2.54 13.51
C SER A 82 0.70 3.10 12.11
N VAL A 83 1.44 2.36 11.29
CA VAL A 83 1.76 2.77 9.92
C VAL A 83 0.50 2.76 9.06
N VAL A 84 -0.31 1.71 9.12
CA VAL A 84 -1.59 1.64 8.38
C VAL A 84 -2.55 2.74 8.81
N PHE A 85 -2.62 3.03 10.11
CA PHE A 85 -3.46 4.11 10.64
C PHE A 85 -3.00 5.49 10.14
N SER A 86 -1.68 5.73 10.12
CA SER A 86 -1.10 6.96 9.57
C SER A 86 -1.40 7.11 8.08
N THR A 87 -1.30 6.02 7.30
CA THR A 87 -1.68 6.03 5.88
C THR A 87 -3.16 6.35 5.69
N GLY A 88 -4.04 5.78 6.53
CA GLY A 88 -5.47 6.09 6.51
C GLY A 88 -5.77 7.55 6.80
N ILE A 89 -5.07 8.15 7.78
CA ILE A 89 -5.20 9.58 8.10
C ILE A 89 -4.77 10.47 6.92
N PHE A 90 -3.71 10.08 6.23
CA PHE A 90 -3.17 10.82 5.09
C PHE A 90 -4.13 10.78 3.89
N ILE A 91 -4.74 9.63 3.63
CA ILE A 91 -5.75 9.48 2.57
C ILE A 91 -6.98 10.32 2.87
N LEU A 92 -7.40 10.40 4.14
CA LEU A 92 -8.53 11.24 4.57
C LEU A 92 -8.24 12.75 4.35
N PHE A 93 -6.97 13.13 4.34
CA PHE A 93 -6.54 14.50 4.11
C PHE A 93 -6.45 14.86 2.62
N VAL A 94 -6.42 13.88 1.72
CA VAL A 94 -6.49 14.12 0.27
C VAL A 94 -7.97 14.34 -0.09
N PRO A 95 -8.39 15.57 -0.42
CA PRO A 95 -9.78 15.88 -0.75
C PRO A 95 -10.25 15.24 -2.05
#